data_AF-A0A3S0IBP8-F1
#
_entry.id   AF-A0A3S0IBP8-F1
#
_cell.length_a   1.000
_cell.length_b   1.000
_cell.length_c   1.000
_cell.angle_alpha   90.00
_cell.angle_beta   90.00
_cell.angle_gamma   90.00
#
_symmetry.space_group_name_H-M   'P 1'
#
loop_
_entity.id
_entity.type
_entity.pdbx_description
1 polymer ?
#
loop_
_entity_poly.entity_id
_entity_poly.type
_entity_poly.pdbx_seq_one_letter_code
_entity_poly.pdbx_strand_id
1 'polypeptide(L)'
;MPNMIWYYGLIVIGAIIACYTVYRKGNAAEWLSYFLFSTAWTWVGEAVVLFVFNAYAYKPGLYQDPFSENIIGHIIANSALWASTAVWVMYLQPSYLLIGLISVGFMVVEEVFLKAGVYSHHWWQTYMTGIITFVFLAAIKKWYIILHETKRKFPRIIVFWTIAWIILQTPTSVLMLFDKQFFRVYWVENPYRDSTLFSGFLYHVILASIVIFFMYVPKNKYLMVVPLFILAAADVILLNTGVLIFYHNWNLIYLICIRAASLLIIYLLEKFTLNQVRIENTT
;
A
#
# COMPACT_ATOMS: atom_id res chain seq x y z
N MET A 1 -20.85 11.66 13.10
CA MET A 1 -19.78 11.42 12.11
C MET A 1 -20.34 11.56 10.69
N PRO A 2 -20.74 12.76 10.26
CA PRO A 2 -21.31 12.97 8.92
C PRO A 2 -20.29 12.80 7.80
N ASN A 3 -18.99 13.01 8.06
CA ASN A 3 -17.97 13.01 7.01
C ASN A 3 -17.52 11.59 6.60
N MET A 4 -17.40 10.66 7.56
CA MET A 4 -16.95 9.28 7.30
C MET A 4 -17.84 8.49 6.34
N ILE A 5 -19.13 8.85 6.22
CA ILE A 5 -20.06 8.14 5.33
C ILE A 5 -19.60 8.16 3.86
N TRP A 6 -18.94 9.24 3.44
CA TRP A 6 -18.40 9.40 2.10
C TRP A 6 -17.25 8.42 1.84
N TYR A 7 -16.38 8.23 2.85
CA TYR A 7 -15.28 7.27 2.81
C TYR A 7 -15.76 5.82 2.85
N TYR A 8 -16.83 5.52 3.61
CA TYR A 8 -17.50 4.22 3.52
C TYR A 8 -18.09 3.96 2.14
N GLY A 9 -18.59 4.99 1.47
CA GLY A 9 -19.01 4.90 0.06
C GLY A 9 -17.87 4.41 -0.85
N LEU A 10 -16.66 4.93 -0.68
CA LEU A 10 -15.49 4.45 -1.43
C LEU A 10 -15.17 2.98 -1.14
N ILE A 11 -15.27 2.56 0.13
CA ILE A 11 -15.07 1.17 0.55
C ILE A 11 -16.09 0.25 -0.13
N VAL A 12 -17.37 0.64 -0.15
CA VAL A 12 -18.44 -0.15 -0.77
C VAL A 12 -18.21 -0.26 -2.29
N ILE A 13 -17.89 0.85 -2.97
CA ILE A 13 -17.59 0.84 -4.41
C ILE A 13 -16.39 -0.05 -4.71
N GLY A 14 -15.30 0.11 -3.95
CA GLY A 14 -14.10 -0.71 -4.07
C GLY A 14 -14.39 -2.20 -3.87
N ALA A 15 -15.17 -2.54 -2.83
CA ALA A 15 -15.58 -3.90 -2.55
C ALA A 15 -16.43 -4.50 -3.69
N ILE A 16 -17.36 -3.74 -4.28
CA ILE A 16 -18.14 -4.20 -5.45
C ILE A 16 -17.21 -4.50 -6.63
N ILE A 17 -16.26 -3.61 -6.94
CA ILE A 17 -15.27 -3.80 -8.01
C ILE A 17 -14.42 -5.05 -7.73
N ALA A 18 -13.96 -5.20 -6.49
CA ALA A 18 -13.17 -6.34 -6.03
C ALA A 18 -13.94 -7.66 -6.19
N CYS A 19 -15.14 -7.76 -5.62
CA CYS A 19 -16.01 -8.94 -5.72
C CYS A 19 -16.30 -9.30 -7.17
N TYR A 20 -16.62 -8.31 -8.02
CA TYR A 20 -16.86 -8.54 -9.45
C TYR A 20 -15.60 -9.09 -10.15
N THR A 21 -14.43 -8.53 -9.84
CA THR A 21 -13.16 -8.95 -10.45
C THR A 21 -12.78 -10.37 -10.05
N VAL A 22 -12.90 -10.70 -8.75
CA VAL A 22 -12.64 -12.05 -8.23
C VAL A 22 -13.63 -13.06 -8.82
N TYR A 23 -14.92 -12.72 -8.86
CA TYR A 23 -15.96 -13.56 -9.45
C TYR A 23 -15.67 -13.90 -10.92
N ARG A 24 -15.14 -12.94 -11.70
CA ARG A 24 -14.80 -13.14 -13.12
C ARG A 24 -13.53 -13.97 -13.37
N LYS A 25 -12.55 -13.96 -12.47
CA LYS A 25 -11.21 -14.55 -12.72
C LYS A 25 -10.86 -15.74 -11.81
N GLY A 26 -11.56 -15.95 -10.71
CA GLY A 26 -11.51 -17.18 -9.90
C GLY A 26 -10.27 -17.39 -9.02
N ASN A 27 -9.23 -16.54 -9.08
CA ASN A 27 -8.02 -16.67 -8.27
C ASN A 27 -7.88 -15.52 -7.25
N ALA A 28 -8.34 -15.76 -6.02
CA ALA A 28 -8.32 -14.76 -4.95
C ALA A 28 -6.90 -14.40 -4.46
N ALA A 29 -5.96 -15.35 -4.45
CA ALA A 29 -4.57 -15.10 -4.02
C ALA A 29 -3.82 -14.20 -5.01
N GLU A 30 -4.06 -14.43 -6.31
CA GLU A 30 -3.51 -13.58 -7.37
C GLU A 30 -4.14 -12.20 -7.37
N TRP A 31 -5.45 -12.13 -7.18
CA TRP A 31 -6.14 -10.87 -7.03
C TRP A 31 -5.58 -10.06 -5.85
N LEU A 32 -5.40 -10.70 -4.69
CA LEU A 32 -4.87 -10.06 -3.49
C LEU A 32 -3.43 -9.55 -3.71
N SER A 33 -2.60 -10.30 -4.42
CA SER A 33 -1.23 -9.85 -4.72
C SER A 33 -1.21 -8.61 -5.61
N TYR A 34 -2.04 -8.55 -6.65
CA TYR A 34 -2.16 -7.34 -7.48
C TYR A 34 -2.83 -6.18 -6.76
N PHE A 35 -3.75 -6.48 -5.85
CA PHE A 35 -4.38 -5.48 -4.99
C PHE A 35 -3.34 -4.82 -4.06
N LEU A 36 -2.52 -5.61 -3.39
CA LEU A 36 -1.44 -5.11 -2.54
C LEU A 36 -0.38 -4.36 -3.34
N PHE A 37 0.00 -4.87 -4.51
CA PHE A 37 0.90 -4.19 -5.43
C PHE A 37 0.36 -2.82 -5.86
N SER A 38 -0.90 -2.75 -6.28
CA SER A 38 -1.55 -1.50 -6.71
C SER A 38 -1.73 -0.54 -5.53
N THR A 39 -2.06 -1.06 -4.35
CA THR A 39 -2.18 -0.28 -3.10
C THR A 39 -0.85 0.41 -2.79
N ALA A 40 0.27 -0.31 -2.83
CA ALA A 40 1.57 0.28 -2.55
C ALA A 40 1.92 1.43 -3.49
N TRP A 41 1.69 1.28 -4.81
CA TRP A 41 2.01 2.32 -5.78
C TRP A 41 1.10 3.54 -5.70
N THR A 42 -0.19 3.33 -5.40
CA THR A 42 -1.11 4.45 -5.12
C THR A 42 -0.70 5.17 -3.85
N TRP A 43 -0.25 4.44 -2.83
CA TRP A 43 0.29 5.03 -1.60
C TRP A 43 1.57 5.84 -1.85
N VAL A 44 2.50 5.36 -2.69
CA VAL A 44 3.69 6.15 -3.10
C VAL A 44 3.27 7.45 -3.77
N GLY A 45 2.46 7.35 -4.82
CA GLY A 45 2.08 8.50 -5.63
C GLY A 45 1.40 9.56 -4.77
N GLU A 46 0.50 9.11 -3.90
CA GLU A 46 -0.21 10.03 -3.05
C GLU A 46 0.64 10.56 -1.89
N ALA A 47 1.51 9.77 -1.29
CA ALA A 47 2.39 10.30 -0.25
C ALA A 47 3.30 11.45 -0.76
N VAL A 48 3.72 11.39 -2.02
CA VAL A 48 4.44 12.50 -2.65
C VAL A 48 3.54 13.74 -2.73
N VAL A 49 2.35 13.59 -3.29
CA VAL A 49 1.43 14.73 -3.52
C VAL A 49 0.87 15.30 -2.20
N LEU A 50 0.46 14.42 -1.28
CA LEU A 50 -0.17 14.74 -0.01
C LEU A 50 0.83 15.08 1.09
N PHE A 51 1.78 14.18 1.41
CA PHE A 51 2.64 14.35 2.59
C PHE A 51 3.89 15.20 2.32
N VAL A 52 4.40 15.20 1.08
CA VAL A 52 5.56 16.03 0.71
C VAL A 52 5.09 17.41 0.25
N PHE A 53 4.18 17.47 -0.72
CA PHE A 53 3.77 18.74 -1.33
C PHE A 53 2.48 19.35 -0.79
N ASN A 54 1.75 18.68 0.12
CA ASN A 54 0.53 19.20 0.73
C ASN A 54 -0.49 19.69 -0.31
N ALA A 55 -0.77 18.90 -1.35
CA ALA A 55 -1.61 19.34 -2.46
C ALA A 55 -3.08 19.55 -2.11
N TYR A 56 -3.57 18.80 -1.12
CA TYR A 56 -4.94 18.80 -0.64
C TYR A 56 -5.00 18.20 0.77
N ALA A 57 -6.19 18.16 1.37
CA ALA A 57 -6.43 17.54 2.66
C ALA A 57 -7.72 16.71 2.69
N TYR A 58 -7.64 15.52 3.26
CA TYR A 58 -8.78 14.70 3.65
C TYR A 58 -9.33 15.14 5.00
N LYS A 59 -10.66 15.07 5.15
CA LYS A 59 -11.38 15.43 6.39
C LYS A 59 -12.41 14.38 6.81
N PRO A 60 -12.02 13.10 7.00
CA PRO A 60 -12.89 12.03 7.45
C PRO A 60 -13.64 12.32 8.78
N GLY A 61 -13.05 13.13 9.65
CA GLY A 61 -13.61 13.55 10.94
C GLY A 61 -13.45 12.48 12.03
N LEU A 62 -12.38 11.70 11.99
CA LEU A 62 -12.04 10.68 12.99
C LEU A 62 -11.00 11.16 14.00
N TYR A 63 -10.07 12.00 13.58
CA TYR A 63 -8.93 12.49 14.35
C TYR A 63 -8.95 14.01 14.44
N GLN A 64 -8.35 14.53 15.51
CA GLN A 64 -8.17 15.99 15.69
C GLN A 64 -6.93 16.51 14.94
N ASP A 65 -5.88 15.69 14.86
CA ASP A 65 -4.66 16.04 14.12
C ASP A 65 -4.91 15.98 12.60
N PRO A 66 -4.65 17.06 11.85
CA PRO A 66 -4.88 17.09 10.40
C PRO A 66 -4.03 16.10 9.61
N PHE A 67 -2.85 15.73 10.11
CA PHE A 67 -1.99 14.75 9.45
C PHE A 67 -2.55 13.33 9.65
N SER A 68 -3.06 13.00 10.83
CA SER A 68 -3.77 11.74 11.08
C SER A 68 -5.05 11.60 10.24
N GLU A 69 -5.81 12.68 10.09
CA GLU A 69 -6.95 12.75 9.15
C GLU A 69 -6.53 12.44 7.71
N ASN A 70 -5.42 13.03 7.27
CA ASN A 70 -4.85 12.76 5.95
C ASN A 70 -4.40 11.31 5.79
N ILE A 71 -3.77 10.71 6.80
CA ILE A 71 -3.34 9.31 6.76
C ILE A 71 -4.54 8.38 6.60
N ILE A 72 -5.59 8.53 7.42
CA ILE A 72 -6.74 7.62 7.34
C ILE A 72 -7.53 7.82 6.04
N GLY A 73 -7.71 9.07 5.61
CA GLY A 73 -8.34 9.38 4.31
C GLY A 73 -7.57 8.77 3.14
N HIS A 74 -6.24 8.92 3.15
CA HIS A 74 -5.33 8.32 2.17
C HIS A 74 -5.44 6.79 2.14
N ILE A 75 -5.36 6.13 3.30
CA ILE A 75 -5.45 4.67 3.41
C ILE A 75 -6.77 4.19 2.80
N ILE A 76 -7.90 4.80 3.18
CA ILE A 76 -9.21 4.39 2.70
C ILE A 76 -9.34 4.63 1.19
N ALA A 77 -9.08 5.85 0.71
CA ALA A 77 -9.28 6.19 -0.69
C ALA A 77 -8.40 5.34 -1.62
N ASN A 78 -7.11 5.21 -1.29
CA ASN A 78 -6.14 4.52 -2.14
C ASN A 78 -6.30 2.99 -2.10
N SER A 79 -6.52 2.40 -0.92
CA SER A 79 -6.73 0.95 -0.83
C SER A 79 -8.11 0.54 -1.34
N ALA A 80 -9.16 1.32 -1.11
CA ALA A 80 -10.49 0.94 -1.57
C ALA A 80 -10.68 1.19 -3.07
N LEU A 81 -10.70 2.46 -3.49
CA LEU A 81 -11.14 2.82 -4.83
C LEU A 81 -10.01 2.65 -5.86
N TRP A 82 -8.83 3.23 -5.58
CA TRP A 82 -7.72 3.22 -6.55
C TRP A 82 -7.19 1.80 -6.79
N ALA A 83 -6.86 1.05 -5.73
CA ALA A 83 -6.32 -0.29 -5.88
C ALA A 83 -7.32 -1.27 -6.50
N SER A 84 -8.60 -1.25 -6.10
CA SER A 84 -9.62 -2.13 -6.70
C SER A 84 -9.83 -1.84 -8.18
N THR A 85 -9.86 -0.56 -8.57
CA THR A 85 -9.97 -0.15 -9.97
C THR A 85 -8.73 -0.56 -10.77
N ALA A 86 -7.53 -0.39 -10.21
CA ALA A 86 -6.29 -0.81 -10.85
C ALA A 86 -6.27 -2.31 -11.14
N VAL A 87 -6.67 -3.15 -10.16
CA VAL A 87 -6.74 -4.60 -10.34
C VAL A 87 -7.80 -4.99 -11.38
N TRP A 88 -8.95 -4.30 -11.40
CA TRP A 88 -9.95 -4.49 -12.44
C TRP A 88 -9.39 -4.18 -13.84
N VAL A 89 -8.65 -3.08 -13.99
CA VAL A 89 -7.97 -2.72 -15.24
C VAL A 89 -6.91 -3.76 -15.63
N MET A 90 -6.12 -4.24 -14.67
CA MET A 90 -5.14 -5.30 -14.89
C MET A 90 -5.82 -6.58 -15.41
N TYR A 91 -6.91 -7.04 -14.79
CA TYR A 91 -7.52 -8.32 -15.18
C TYR A 91 -8.38 -8.26 -16.43
N LEU A 92 -9.15 -7.19 -16.62
CA LEU A 92 -10.11 -7.08 -17.72
C LEU A 92 -9.55 -6.34 -18.93
N GLN A 93 -8.37 -5.72 -18.81
CA GLN A 93 -7.65 -5.10 -19.93
C GLN A 93 -8.52 -4.15 -20.78
N PRO A 94 -9.33 -3.26 -20.17
CA PRO A 94 -10.28 -2.40 -20.87
C PRO A 94 -9.60 -1.48 -21.90
N SER A 95 -10.35 -0.98 -22.88
CA SER A 95 -9.82 -0.01 -23.85
C SER A 95 -9.36 1.29 -23.16
N TYR A 96 -8.43 2.02 -23.79
CA TYR A 96 -7.97 3.31 -23.26
C TYR A 96 -9.10 4.35 -23.18
N LEU A 97 -10.10 4.25 -24.06
CA LEU A 97 -11.31 5.07 -23.98
C LEU A 97 -12.04 4.84 -22.64
N LEU A 98 -12.21 3.57 -22.23
CA LEU A 98 -12.84 3.24 -20.97
C LEU A 98 -11.98 3.66 -19.76
N ILE A 99 -10.65 3.57 -19.85
CA ILE A 99 -9.75 4.14 -18.83
C ILE A 99 -9.94 5.67 -18.73
N GLY A 100 -10.13 6.37 -19.86
CA GLY A 100 -10.48 7.78 -19.88
C GLY A 100 -11.78 8.08 -19.16
N LEU A 101 -12.84 7.32 -19.43
CA LEU A 101 -14.12 7.47 -18.73
C LEU A 101 -14.02 7.20 -17.23
N ILE A 102 -13.26 6.18 -16.82
CA ILE A 102 -12.97 5.91 -15.40
C ILE A 102 -12.26 7.10 -14.77
N SER A 103 -11.30 7.70 -15.47
CA SER A 103 -10.56 8.87 -14.97
C SER A 103 -11.47 10.08 -14.74
N VAL A 104 -12.45 10.30 -15.63
CA VAL A 104 -13.52 11.28 -15.40
C VAL A 104 -14.37 10.91 -14.18
N GLY A 105 -14.65 9.62 -13.97
CA GLY A 105 -15.32 9.14 -12.76
C GLY A 105 -14.59 9.51 -11.47
N PHE A 106 -13.26 9.41 -11.43
CA PHE A 106 -12.46 9.86 -10.28
C PHE A 106 -12.57 11.37 -10.05
N MET A 107 -12.56 12.17 -11.12
CA MET A 107 -12.80 13.62 -11.03
C MET A 107 -14.18 13.94 -10.43
N VAL A 108 -15.22 13.20 -10.84
CA VAL A 108 -16.57 13.37 -10.29
C VAL A 108 -16.62 13.04 -8.81
N VAL A 109 -15.98 11.94 -8.38
CA VAL A 109 -15.88 11.57 -6.96
C VAL A 109 -15.20 12.69 -6.16
N GLU A 110 -14.11 13.24 -6.68
CA GLU A 110 -13.40 14.35 -6.04
C GLU A 110 -14.27 15.60 -5.90
N GLU A 111 -14.97 16.01 -6.96
CA GLU A 111 -15.91 17.16 -6.91
C GLU A 111 -17.04 16.95 -5.92
N VAL A 112 -17.55 15.72 -5.81
CA VAL A 112 -18.55 15.37 -4.78
C VAL A 112 -17.96 15.52 -3.39
N PHE A 113 -16.72 15.07 -3.17
CA PHE A 113 -16.03 15.21 -1.88
C PHE A 113 -15.74 16.67 -1.52
N LEU A 114 -15.36 17.51 -2.49
CA LEU A 114 -15.20 18.96 -2.32
C LEU A 114 -16.51 19.61 -1.89
N LYS A 115 -17.61 19.33 -2.60
CA LYS A 115 -18.94 19.88 -2.29
C LYS A 115 -19.46 19.42 -0.94
N ALA A 116 -19.14 18.19 -0.55
CA ALA A 116 -19.49 17.65 0.76
C ALA A 116 -18.62 18.21 1.91
N GLY A 117 -17.54 18.95 1.61
CA GLY A 117 -16.63 19.50 2.61
C GLY A 117 -15.74 18.48 3.31
N VAL A 118 -15.68 17.24 2.80
CA VAL A 118 -14.88 16.14 3.36
C VAL A 118 -13.49 16.03 2.75
N TYR A 119 -13.18 16.94 1.82
CA TYR A 119 -11.93 17.07 1.10
C TYR A 119 -11.73 18.54 0.72
N SER A 120 -10.49 19.00 0.62
CA SER A 120 -10.19 20.36 0.17
C SER A 120 -8.88 20.44 -0.59
N HIS A 121 -8.89 21.20 -1.69
CA HIS A 121 -7.66 21.54 -2.42
C HIS A 121 -6.84 22.61 -1.70
N HIS A 122 -5.53 22.52 -1.85
CA HIS A 122 -4.62 23.64 -1.62
C HIS A 122 -4.14 24.19 -2.96
N TRP A 123 -3.40 23.39 -3.72
CA TRP A 123 -2.96 23.73 -5.08
C TRP A 123 -3.37 22.68 -6.12
N TRP A 124 -3.79 21.49 -5.67
CA TRP A 124 -4.32 20.46 -6.55
C TRP A 124 -5.58 20.93 -7.28
N GLN A 125 -5.74 20.48 -8.51
CA GLN A 125 -6.91 20.80 -9.33
C GLN A 125 -7.51 19.50 -9.85
N THR A 126 -8.83 19.46 -10.01
CA THR A 126 -9.57 18.24 -10.36
C THR A 126 -9.10 17.59 -11.66
N TYR A 127 -8.71 18.38 -12.65
CA TYR A 127 -8.17 17.84 -13.90
C TYR A 127 -6.86 17.05 -13.70
N MET A 128 -6.07 17.37 -12.65
CA MET A 128 -4.84 16.66 -12.33
C MET A 128 -5.14 15.23 -11.86
N THR A 129 -6.22 15.04 -11.09
CA THR A 129 -6.72 13.70 -10.73
C THR A 129 -7.06 12.90 -11.97
N GLY A 130 -7.82 13.47 -12.90
CA GLY A 130 -8.13 12.81 -14.17
C GLY A 130 -6.89 12.39 -14.97
N ILE A 131 -5.91 13.28 -15.10
CA ILE A 131 -4.66 13.00 -15.81
C ILE A 131 -3.88 11.86 -15.13
N ILE A 132 -3.70 11.95 -13.80
CA ILE A 132 -2.90 10.97 -13.06
C ILE A 132 -3.60 9.62 -12.99
N THR A 133 -4.92 9.59 -12.79
CA THR A 133 -5.70 8.35 -12.85
C THR A 133 -5.52 7.68 -14.22
N PHE A 134 -5.59 8.43 -15.32
CA PHE A 134 -5.38 7.88 -16.65
C PHE A 134 -3.98 7.29 -16.81
N VAL A 135 -2.95 8.07 -16.45
CA VAL A 135 -1.55 7.65 -16.56
C VAL A 135 -1.27 6.41 -15.70
N PHE A 136 -1.74 6.41 -14.46
CA PHE A 136 -1.58 5.30 -13.53
C PHE A 136 -2.26 4.02 -14.04
N LEU A 137 -3.54 4.11 -14.44
CA LEU A 137 -4.28 2.94 -14.95
C LEU A 137 -3.72 2.43 -16.28
N ALA A 138 -3.23 3.32 -17.15
CA ALA A 138 -2.52 2.93 -18.37
C ALA A 138 -1.20 2.21 -18.06
N ALA A 139 -0.44 2.71 -17.07
CA ALA A 139 0.81 2.11 -16.64
C ALA A 139 0.59 0.73 -15.98
N ILE A 140 -0.39 0.60 -15.09
CA ILE A 140 -0.69 -0.65 -14.39
C ILE A 140 -1.19 -1.73 -15.37
N LYS A 141 -1.98 -1.33 -16.37
CA LYS A 141 -2.39 -2.19 -17.49
C LYS A 141 -1.19 -2.77 -18.22
N LYS A 142 -0.24 -1.92 -18.62
CA LYS A 142 0.99 -2.33 -19.33
C LYS A 142 1.88 -3.21 -18.44
N TRP A 143 1.98 -2.90 -17.15
CA TRP A 143 2.76 -3.69 -16.21
C TRP A 143 2.22 -5.13 -16.10
N TYR A 144 0.90 -5.29 -16.04
CA TYR A 144 0.27 -6.61 -16.03
C TYR A 144 0.61 -7.43 -17.28
N ILE A 145 0.58 -6.81 -18.47
CA ILE A 145 0.99 -7.45 -19.72
C ILE A 145 2.46 -7.90 -19.63
N ILE A 146 3.37 -7.02 -19.19
CA ILE A 146 4.79 -7.34 -19.02
C ILE A 146 4.98 -8.54 -18.08
N LEU A 147 4.25 -8.58 -16.97
CA LEU A 147 4.38 -9.64 -15.98
C LEU A 147 3.93 -11.01 -16.50
N HIS A 148 2.95 -11.06 -17.40
CA HIS A 148 2.41 -12.31 -17.94
C HIS A 148 3.01 -12.75 -19.27
N GLU A 149 3.40 -11.81 -20.13
CA GLU A 149 3.97 -12.13 -21.43
C GLU A 149 5.48 -12.34 -21.38
N THR A 150 6.18 -11.74 -20.39
CA THR A 150 7.62 -11.93 -20.25
C THR A 150 7.94 -13.09 -19.32
N LYS A 151 8.76 -14.04 -19.78
CA LYS A 151 9.33 -15.11 -18.92
C LYS A 151 10.41 -14.60 -17.94
N ARG A 152 10.46 -13.29 -17.68
CA ARG A 152 11.51 -12.66 -16.88
C ARG A 152 11.17 -12.74 -15.40
N LYS A 153 12.15 -13.09 -14.57
CA LYS A 153 11.98 -13.11 -13.10
C LYS A 153 11.91 -11.71 -12.48
N PHE A 154 12.51 -10.71 -13.13
CA PHE A 154 12.67 -9.37 -12.57
C PHE A 154 11.34 -8.63 -12.28
N PRO A 155 10.34 -8.61 -13.18
CA PRO A 155 9.04 -8.00 -12.86
C PRO A 155 8.35 -8.63 -11.64
N ARG A 156 8.45 -9.97 -11.50
CA ARG A 156 7.91 -10.69 -10.33
C ARG A 156 8.62 -10.27 -9.04
N ILE A 157 9.94 -10.15 -9.05
CA ILE A 157 10.71 -9.69 -7.89
C ILE A 157 10.27 -8.29 -7.45
N ILE A 158 10.05 -7.37 -8.40
CA ILE A 158 9.54 -6.02 -8.11
C ILE A 158 8.14 -6.07 -7.46
N VAL A 159 7.24 -6.90 -7.99
CA VAL A 159 5.90 -7.08 -7.43
C VAL A 159 6.00 -7.56 -5.98
N PHE A 160 6.77 -8.62 -5.71
CA PHE A 160 6.89 -9.14 -4.36
C PHE A 160 7.65 -8.21 -3.41
N TRP A 161 8.64 -7.47 -3.89
CA TRP A 161 9.30 -6.41 -3.11
C TRP A 161 8.31 -5.34 -2.67
N THR A 162 7.45 -4.92 -3.58
CA THR A 162 6.39 -3.94 -3.32
C THR A 162 5.37 -4.50 -2.31
N ILE A 163 4.97 -5.76 -2.47
CA ILE A 163 4.06 -6.46 -1.55
C ILE A 163 4.69 -6.59 -0.14
N ALA A 164 5.97 -6.95 -0.07
CA ALA A 164 6.69 -7.05 1.20
C ALA A 164 6.74 -5.69 1.91
N TRP A 165 7.03 -4.63 1.16
CA TRP A 165 7.05 -3.28 1.69
C TRP A 165 5.69 -2.86 2.26
N ILE A 166 4.60 -2.99 1.51
CA ILE A 166 3.27 -2.56 1.98
C ILE A 166 2.76 -3.40 3.15
N ILE A 167 3.02 -4.71 3.18
CA ILE A 167 2.65 -5.59 4.31
C ILE A 167 3.43 -5.22 5.58
N LEU A 168 4.67 -4.74 5.46
CA LEU A 168 5.45 -4.29 6.61
C LEU A 168 5.05 -2.88 7.07
N GLN A 169 4.70 -1.98 6.14
CA GLN A 169 4.34 -0.59 6.44
C GLN A 169 2.91 -0.43 6.99
N THR A 170 1.95 -1.24 6.50
CA THR A 170 0.53 -1.08 6.84
C THR A 170 0.29 -1.22 8.36
N PRO A 171 0.77 -2.26 9.06
CA PRO A 171 0.60 -2.36 10.50
C PRO A 171 1.20 -1.16 11.24
N THR A 172 2.33 -0.63 10.76
CA THR A 172 2.94 0.55 11.37
C THR A 172 2.05 1.78 11.25
N SER A 173 1.48 2.01 10.08
CA SER A 173 0.58 3.14 9.83
C SER A 173 -0.68 3.04 10.68
N VAL A 174 -1.23 1.82 10.82
CA VAL A 174 -2.41 1.55 11.66
C VAL A 174 -2.09 1.73 13.14
N LEU A 175 -0.99 1.18 13.65
CA LEU A 175 -0.59 1.33 15.05
C LEU A 175 -0.32 2.79 15.42
N MET A 176 0.24 3.57 14.50
CA MET A 176 0.45 5.00 14.66
C MET A 176 -0.89 5.74 14.77
N LEU A 177 -1.88 5.42 13.93
CA LEU A 177 -3.24 5.96 14.03
C LEU A 177 -3.98 5.58 15.33
N PHE A 178 -3.54 4.53 16.02
CA PHE A 178 -4.05 4.13 17.34
C PHE A 178 -3.16 4.63 18.51
N ASP A 179 -2.23 5.54 18.23
CA ASP A 179 -1.28 6.08 19.19
C ASP A 179 -0.53 5.00 19.98
N LYS A 180 -0.19 3.88 19.33
CA LYS A 180 0.54 2.75 19.94
C LYS A 180 2.03 2.81 19.71
N GLN A 181 2.46 3.25 18.54
CA GLN A 181 3.87 3.39 18.22
C GLN A 181 4.13 4.60 17.32
N PHE A 182 5.30 5.21 17.51
CA PHE A 182 5.81 6.28 16.65
C PHE A 182 7.28 6.04 16.37
N PHE A 183 7.73 6.54 15.22
CA PHE A 183 9.15 6.67 14.89
C PHE A 183 9.52 8.16 14.95
N ARG A 184 10.47 8.51 15.82
CA ARG A 184 10.94 9.89 16.00
C ARG A 184 12.41 9.99 15.65
N VAL A 185 12.67 10.56 14.49
CA VAL A 185 14.02 10.90 13.99
C VAL A 185 14.23 12.40 13.88
N TYR A 186 13.20 13.19 14.20
CA TYR A 186 13.21 14.65 14.22
C TYR A 186 13.57 15.27 12.87
N TRP A 187 13.15 14.63 11.77
CA TRP A 187 13.19 15.27 10.44
C TRP A 187 12.12 16.36 10.33
N VAL A 188 10.98 16.13 10.98
CA VAL A 188 9.85 17.08 11.01
C VAL A 188 9.23 17.14 12.40
N GLU A 189 8.67 18.30 12.75
CA GLU A 189 8.06 18.54 14.06
C GLU A 189 6.85 17.63 14.33
N ASN A 190 5.94 17.48 13.37
CA ASN A 190 4.74 16.65 13.54
C ASN A 190 5.10 15.14 13.67
N PRO A 191 4.70 14.45 14.75
CA PRO A 191 5.09 13.07 15.03
C PRO A 191 4.54 12.05 14.03
N TYR A 192 3.33 12.26 13.52
CA TYR A 192 2.74 11.38 12.52
C TYR A 192 3.48 11.51 11.19
N ARG A 193 3.83 12.74 10.79
CA ARG A 193 4.61 13.01 9.57
C ARG A 193 6.01 12.43 9.65
N ASP A 194 6.72 12.70 10.74
CA ASP A 194 8.07 12.17 10.97
C ASP A 194 8.08 10.64 10.95
N SER A 195 7.11 10.03 11.64
CA SER A 195 6.93 8.57 11.65
C SER A 195 6.65 8.02 10.27
N THR A 196 5.77 8.67 9.50
CA THR A 196 5.39 8.23 8.14
C THR A 196 6.57 8.31 7.17
N LEU A 197 7.34 9.41 7.22
CA LEU A 197 8.50 9.60 6.36
C LEU A 197 9.60 8.59 6.66
N PHE A 198 9.98 8.43 7.94
CA PHE A 198 11.01 7.49 8.32
C PHE A 198 10.59 6.03 8.11
N SER A 199 9.42 5.64 8.62
CA SER A 199 8.97 4.25 8.55
C SER A 199 8.62 3.85 7.12
N GLY A 200 7.84 4.67 6.42
CA GLY A 200 7.29 4.39 5.11
C GLY A 200 8.31 4.43 3.99
N PHE A 201 9.18 5.44 3.97
CA PHE A 201 10.07 5.69 2.83
C PHE A 201 11.51 5.24 3.04
N LEU A 202 11.90 4.88 4.26
CA LEU A 202 13.25 4.43 4.55
C LEU A 202 13.26 3.06 5.22
N TYR A 203 12.73 2.96 6.44
CA TYR A 203 12.89 1.76 7.27
C TYR A 203 12.27 0.52 6.62
N HIS A 204 10.98 0.55 6.27
CA HIS A 204 10.31 -0.62 5.70
C HIS A 204 10.74 -0.91 4.25
N VAL A 205 11.24 0.08 3.52
CA VAL A 205 11.81 -0.11 2.17
C VAL A 205 13.10 -0.94 2.25
N ILE A 206 13.97 -0.61 3.20
CA ILE A 206 15.20 -1.38 3.47
C ILE A 206 14.84 -2.79 3.94
N LEU A 207 13.92 -2.93 4.90
CA LEU A 207 13.50 -4.23 5.41
C LEU A 207 12.85 -5.11 4.33
N ALA A 208 12.02 -4.54 3.46
CA ALA A 208 11.45 -5.27 2.33
C ALA A 208 12.53 -5.82 1.39
N SER A 209 13.59 -5.03 1.15
CA SER A 209 14.74 -5.47 0.35
C SER A 209 15.46 -6.67 0.98
N ILE A 210 15.61 -6.67 2.31
CA ILE A 210 16.17 -7.81 3.06
C ILE A 210 15.27 -9.04 2.94
N VAL A 211 13.96 -8.89 3.13
CA VAL A 211 12.98 -9.99 2.99
C VAL A 211 13.07 -10.64 1.61
N ILE A 212 13.10 -9.83 0.56
CA ILE A 212 13.21 -10.32 -0.83
C ILE A 212 14.56 -10.96 -1.12
N PHE A 213 15.65 -10.40 -0.59
CA PHE A 213 16.97 -11.02 -0.70
C PHE A 213 16.93 -12.45 -0.15
N PHE A 214 16.45 -12.66 1.08
CA PHE A 214 16.38 -13.98 1.70
C PHE A 214 15.34 -14.92 1.08
N MET A 215 14.38 -14.39 0.35
CA MET A 215 13.37 -15.17 -0.36
C MET A 215 13.87 -15.72 -1.70
N TYR A 216 14.67 -14.95 -2.44
CA TYR A 216 15.05 -15.29 -3.82
C TYR A 216 16.54 -15.69 -4.00
N VAL A 217 17.43 -15.30 -3.09
CA VAL A 217 18.90 -15.54 -3.26
C VAL A 217 19.35 -16.85 -2.61
N PRO A 218 19.07 -17.13 -1.32
CA PRO A 218 19.57 -18.34 -0.69
C PRO A 218 18.85 -19.60 -1.20
N LYS A 219 19.61 -20.66 -1.48
CA LYS A 219 19.06 -21.98 -1.84
C LYS A 219 18.49 -22.73 -0.64
N ASN A 220 18.98 -22.42 0.56
CA ASN A 220 18.57 -23.09 1.79
C ASN A 220 17.31 -22.44 2.37
N LYS A 221 16.20 -23.19 2.38
CA LYS A 221 14.90 -22.74 2.89
C LYS A 221 14.91 -22.37 4.39
N TYR A 222 15.83 -22.93 5.18
CA TYR A 222 15.96 -22.57 6.60
C TYR A 222 16.36 -21.10 6.80
N LEU A 223 17.00 -20.48 5.80
CA LEU A 223 17.37 -19.06 5.85
C LEU A 223 16.18 -18.13 5.68
N MET A 224 14.98 -18.64 5.36
CA MET A 224 13.74 -17.85 5.34
C MET A 224 13.31 -17.35 6.72
N VAL A 225 13.86 -17.90 7.81
CA VAL A 225 13.58 -17.40 9.18
C VAL A 225 14.47 -16.20 9.54
N VAL A 226 15.62 -16.03 8.87
CA VAL A 226 16.59 -14.97 9.16
C VAL A 226 15.99 -13.57 9.10
N PRO A 227 15.12 -13.21 8.12
CA PRO A 227 14.46 -11.92 8.12
C PRO A 227 13.73 -11.60 9.43
N LEU A 228 13.05 -12.56 10.06
CA LEU A 228 12.36 -12.30 11.33
C LEU A 228 13.33 -11.83 12.41
N PHE A 229 14.49 -12.47 12.52
CA PHE A 229 15.52 -12.07 13.48
C PHE A 229 16.12 -10.71 13.14
N ILE A 230 16.35 -10.41 11.85
CA ILE A 230 16.84 -9.09 11.43
C ILE A 230 15.82 -8.01 11.75
N LEU A 231 14.54 -8.23 11.46
CA LEU A 231 13.47 -7.28 11.77
C LEU A 231 13.37 -7.04 13.29
N ALA A 232 13.38 -8.10 14.09
CA ALA A 232 13.35 -7.99 15.55
C ALA A 232 14.59 -7.26 16.10
N ALA A 233 15.79 -7.57 15.58
CA ALA A 233 17.01 -6.89 15.97
C ALA A 233 16.98 -5.40 15.60
N ALA A 234 16.48 -5.07 14.40
CA ALA A 234 16.33 -3.68 13.96
C ALA A 234 15.32 -2.92 14.84
N ASP A 235 14.17 -3.52 15.17
CA ASP A 235 13.18 -2.93 16.08
C ASP A 235 13.79 -2.71 17.50
N VAL A 236 14.60 -3.65 18.01
CA VAL A 236 15.35 -3.48 19.29
C VAL A 236 16.34 -2.33 19.22
N ILE A 237 17.12 -2.24 18.14
CA ILE A 237 18.09 -1.16 17.95
C ILE A 237 17.38 0.19 17.95
N LEU A 238 16.28 0.32 17.18
CA LEU A 238 15.51 1.56 17.11
C LEU A 238 14.86 1.92 18.45
N LEU A 239 14.42 0.93 19.23
CA LEU A 239 13.89 1.15 20.57
C LEU A 239 14.98 1.65 21.53
N ASN A 240 16.16 1.04 21.48
CA ASN A 240 17.30 1.41 22.34
C ASN A 240 17.90 2.78 21.99
N THR A 241 17.83 3.20 20.73
CA THR A 241 18.26 4.55 20.32
C THR A 241 17.20 5.62 20.55
N GLY A 242 16.01 5.25 21.05
CA GLY A 242 14.90 6.17 21.27
C GLY A 242 14.19 6.61 19.99
N VAL A 243 14.51 6.00 18.85
CA VAL A 243 13.84 6.28 17.57
C VAL A 243 12.46 5.65 17.52
N LEU A 244 12.32 4.39 17.95
CA LEU A 244 11.03 3.72 18.08
C LEU A 244 10.50 3.94 19.49
N ILE A 245 9.30 4.51 19.60
CA ILE A 245 8.68 4.85 20.88
C ILE A 245 7.32 4.15 20.98
N PHE A 246 7.07 3.48 22.10
CA PHE A 246 5.81 2.81 22.39
C PHE A 246 4.97 3.58 23.42
N TYR A 247 3.66 3.51 23.23
CA TYR A 247 2.66 4.16 24.08
C TYR A 247 1.55 3.17 24.47
N HIS A 248 0.77 3.51 25.49
CA HIS A 248 -0.44 2.80 25.88
C HIS A 248 -0.28 1.27 26.04
N ASN A 249 0.74 0.85 26.79
CA ASN A 249 1.11 -0.55 27.06
C ASN A 249 1.49 -1.38 25.83
N TRP A 250 1.70 -0.74 24.67
CA TRP A 250 2.30 -1.40 23.51
C TRP A 250 3.75 -1.78 23.82
N ASN A 251 4.21 -2.92 23.30
CA ASN A 251 5.54 -3.43 23.59
C ASN A 251 6.14 -4.18 22.41
N LEU A 252 7.43 -4.50 22.54
CA LEU A 252 8.23 -5.13 21.51
C LEU A 252 7.71 -6.53 21.14
N ILE A 253 7.17 -7.30 22.10
CA ILE A 253 6.68 -8.65 21.85
C ILE A 253 5.51 -8.60 20.86
N TYR A 254 4.57 -7.68 21.05
CA TYR A 254 3.44 -7.52 20.13
C TYR A 254 3.90 -7.09 18.73
N LEU A 255 4.89 -6.20 18.65
CA LEU A 255 5.47 -5.81 17.37
C LEU A 255 6.13 -6.99 16.66
N ILE A 256 6.91 -7.82 17.37
CA ILE A 256 7.53 -9.04 16.81
C ILE A 256 6.46 -10.02 16.31
N CYS A 257 5.36 -10.20 17.04
CA CYS A 257 4.24 -11.03 16.59
C CYS A 257 3.65 -10.51 15.27
N ILE A 258 3.46 -9.20 15.14
CA ILE A 258 3.01 -8.57 13.89
C ILE A 258 4.03 -8.79 12.77
N ARG A 259 5.34 -8.63 13.03
CA ARG A 259 6.38 -8.90 12.03
C ARG A 259 6.36 -10.35 11.55
N ALA A 260 6.19 -11.29 12.47
CA ALA A 260 6.08 -12.71 12.13
C ALA A 260 4.84 -13.00 11.26
N ALA A 261 3.69 -12.41 11.61
CA ALA A 261 2.46 -12.53 10.81
C ALA A 261 2.63 -11.92 9.42
N SER A 262 3.22 -10.73 9.31
CA SER A 262 3.55 -10.07 8.04
C SER A 262 4.43 -10.96 7.16
N LEU A 263 5.52 -11.52 7.71
CA LEU A 263 6.40 -12.43 6.96
C LEU A 263 5.67 -13.70 6.51
N LEU A 264 4.86 -14.29 7.39
CA LEU A 264 4.05 -15.45 7.03
C LEU A 264 3.12 -15.14 5.86
N ILE A 265 2.40 -14.01 5.89
CA ILE A 265 1.53 -13.59 4.79
C ILE A 265 2.32 -13.42 3.50
N ILE A 266 3.47 -12.75 3.53
CA ILE A 266 4.34 -12.55 2.36
C ILE A 266 4.75 -13.92 1.76
N TYR A 267 5.19 -14.87 2.58
CA TYR A 267 5.59 -16.20 2.12
C TYR A 267 4.41 -17.03 1.60
N LEU A 268 3.24 -16.93 2.23
CA LEU A 268 2.03 -17.61 1.75
C LEU A 268 1.59 -17.03 0.40
N LEU A 269 1.60 -15.70 0.24
CA LEU A 269 1.32 -15.07 -1.04
C LEU A 269 2.31 -15.52 -2.11
N GLU A 270 3.61 -15.56 -1.82
CA GLU A 270 4.59 -16.05 -2.80
C GLU A 270 4.33 -17.50 -3.22
N LYS A 271 3.99 -18.35 -2.25
CA LYS A 271 3.74 -19.77 -2.48
C LYS A 271 2.44 -20.05 -3.25
N PHE A 272 1.37 -19.31 -2.96
CA PHE A 272 0.03 -19.54 -3.53
C PHE A 272 -0.26 -18.70 -4.77
N THR A 273 0.57 -17.70 -5.05
CA THR A 273 0.35 -16.79 -6.17
C THR A 273 1.34 -17.05 -7.30
N LEU A 274 0.85 -16.94 -8.53
CA LEU A 274 1.54 -17.25 -9.78
C LEU A 274 1.78 -18.76 -9.93
N ASN A 275 0.88 -19.39 -10.68
CA ASN A 275 1.04 -20.72 -11.26
C ASN A 275 2.50 -21.01 -11.61
N GLN A 276 3.01 -22.10 -11.03
CA GLN A 276 3.74 -23.17 -11.72
C GLN A 276 4.62 -22.82 -12.93
N VAL A 277 5.32 -21.69 -12.94
CA VAL A 277 6.70 -21.71 -13.44
C VAL A 277 7.55 -22.20 -12.28
N ARG A 278 7.26 -23.45 -11.87
CA ARG A 278 8.34 -24.39 -11.60
C ARG A 278 9.09 -24.31 -12.92
N ILE A 279 10.20 -23.59 -12.93
CA ILE A 279 11.25 -23.88 -13.88
C ILE A 279 11.44 -25.37 -13.65
N GLU A 280 10.80 -26.19 -14.48
CA GLU A 280 11.26 -27.54 -14.69
C GLU A 280 12.76 -27.40 -14.78
N ASN A 281 13.43 -28.22 -14.01
CA ASN A 281 14.86 -28.40 -14.11
C ASN A 281 15.18 -28.73 -15.58
N THR A 282 15.30 -27.71 -16.42
CA THR A 282 15.95 -27.83 -17.71
C THR A 282 17.41 -27.70 -17.38
N THR A 283 17.93 -28.89 -17.02
CA THR A 283 19.31 -29.37 -17.17
C THR A 283 20.42 -28.49 -16.64
#